data_AF-A0A369XRQ8-F1
#
_entry.id   AF-A0A369XRQ8-F1
#
_cell.length_a   1.000
_cell.length_b   1.000
_cell.length_c   1.000
_cell.angle_alpha   90.00
_cell.angle_beta   90.00
_cell.angle_gamma   90.00
#
_symmetry.space_group_name_H-M   'P 1'
#
loop_
_entity.id
_entity.type
_entity.pdbx_description
1 polymer ?
#
loop_
_entity_poly.entity_id
_entity_poly.type
_entity_poly.pdbx_seq_one_letter_code
_entity_poly.pdbx_strand_id
1 'polypeptide(L)' 'MPLMHLAGVIIFIIIIGLIVRGIFGGRRDCLKDSDTYLDILKKRYAKGEISKEDFERMKKELRED' A
#
# COMPACT_ATOMS: atom_id res chain seq x y z
N MET A 1 3.26 7.55 -33.12
CA MET A 1 4.21 7.46 -31.98
C MET A 1 3.64 6.68 -30.76
N PRO A 2 3.05 5.48 -30.90
CA PRO A 2 2.54 4.70 -29.75
C PRO A 2 3.64 3.91 -29.01
N LEU A 3 4.78 3.66 -29.67
CA LEU A 3 5.85 2.82 -29.14
C LEU A 3 6.61 3.48 -27.98
N MET A 4 6.66 4.82 -27.95
CA MET A 4 7.32 5.61 -26.90
C MET A 4 6.56 5.55 -25.55
N HIS A 5 5.23 5.35 -25.57
CA HIS A 5 4.42 5.28 -24.36
C HIS A 5 4.46 3.89 -23.71
N LEU A 6 4.62 2.84 -24.51
CA LEU A 6 4.65 1.46 -24.01
C LEU A 6 5.88 1.20 -23.11
N ALA A 7 7.04 1.76 -23.50
CA ALA A 7 8.25 1.69 -22.68
C ALA A 7 8.11 2.44 -21.35
N GLY A 8 7.45 3.62 -21.36
CA GLY A 8 7.19 4.40 -20.15
C GLY A 8 6.26 3.68 -19.16
N VAL A 9 5.22 2.99 -19.66
CA VAL A 9 4.28 2.22 -18.82
C VAL A 9 4.98 1.02 -18.17
N ILE A 10 5.85 0.31 -18.90
CA ILE A 10 6.59 -0.83 -18.36
C ILE A 10 7.54 -0.38 -17.23
N ILE A 11 8.27 0.71 -17.43
CA ILE A 11 9.15 1.28 -16.39
C ILE A 11 8.34 1.74 -15.18
N PHE A 12 7.17 2.35 -15.40
CA PHE A 12 6.29 2.79 -14.33
C PHE A 12 5.76 1.62 -13.48
N ILE A 13 5.36 0.51 -14.11
CA ILE A 13 4.92 -0.70 -13.41
C ILE A 13 6.06 -1.33 -12.60
N ILE A 14 7.29 -1.36 -13.14
CA ILE A 14 8.46 -1.89 -12.41
C ILE A 14 8.78 -1.03 -11.19
N ILE A 15 8.72 0.30 -11.33
CA ILE A 15 8.92 1.24 -10.22
C ILE A 15 7.85 1.03 -9.15
N ILE A 16 6.57 0.92 -9.53
CA ILE A 16 5.48 0.61 -8.59
C ILE A 16 5.71 -0.74 -7.90
N GLY A 17 6.10 -1.78 -8.64
CA GLY A 17 6.38 -3.11 -8.09
C GLY A 17 7.52 -3.12 -7.07
N LEU A 18 8.58 -2.34 -7.30
CA LEU A 18 9.68 -2.19 -6.35
C LEU A 18 9.28 -1.40 -5.10
N ILE A 19 8.45 -0.36 -5.26
CA ILE A 19 7.90 0.40 -4.13
C ILE A 19 7.00 -0.51 -3.28
N VAL A 20 6.12 -1.29 -3.89
CA VAL A 20 5.25 -2.26 -3.19
C VAL A 20 6.08 -3.32 -2.47
N ARG A 21 7.12 -3.88 -3.11
CA ARG A 21 7.98 -4.90 -2.52
C ARG A 21 8.84 -4.38 -1.37
N GLY A 22 9.33 -3.14 -1.46
CA GLY A 22 10.06 -2.47 -0.38
C GLY A 22 9.19 -2.16 0.83
N ILE A 23 7.90 -1.88 0.61
CA ILE A 23 6.93 -1.62 1.69
C ILE A 23 6.47 -2.92 2.36
N PHE A 24 6.30 -4.02 1.59
CA PHE A 24 5.85 -5.31 2.12
C PHE A 24 6.96 -6.17 2.74
N GLY A 25 8.22 -5.99 2.36
CA GLY A 25 9.33 -6.85 2.82
C GLY A 25 9.86 -6.55 4.23
N GLY A 26 9.33 -5.53 4.92
CA GLY A 26 10.01 -4.88 6.05
C GLY A 26 9.38 -5.01 7.43
N ARG A 27 8.51 -5.99 7.73
CA ARG A 27 7.97 -6.15 9.10
C ARG A 27 8.00 -7.59 9.57
N ARG A 28 9.11 -7.91 10.24
CA ARG A 28 9.30 -9.09 11.08
C ARG A 28 9.10 -8.80 12.57
N ASP A 29 8.58 -7.65 12.97
CA ASP A 29 8.63 -7.26 14.38
C ASP A 29 7.25 -7.10 15.04
N CYS A 30 7.15 -7.88 16.10
CA CYS A 30 6.00 -8.31 16.87
C CYS A 30 5.72 -7.32 18.00
N LEU A 31 5.29 -6.09 17.72
CA LEU A 31 4.93 -5.14 18.79
C LEU A 31 3.71 -4.28 18.45
N LYS A 32 2.75 -4.29 19.39
CA LYS A 32 1.59 -3.41 19.59
C LYS A 32 0.32 -3.73 18.79
N ASP A 33 -0.68 -4.16 19.55
CA ASP A 33 -2.05 -4.51 19.13
C ASP A 33 -2.72 -3.41 18.27
N SER A 34 -2.49 -2.13 18.57
CA SER A 34 -2.99 -0.99 17.78
C SER A 34 -2.30 -0.82 16.42
N ASP A 35 -1.01 -1.16 16.33
CA ASP A 35 -0.28 -1.15 15.05
C ASP A 35 -0.77 -2.30 14.14
N THR A 36 -1.35 -3.36 14.70
CA THR A 36 -1.87 -4.51 13.95
C THR A 36 -3.06 -4.13 13.07
N TYR A 37 -4.04 -3.38 13.58
CA TYR A 37 -5.21 -2.98 12.79
C TYR A 37 -4.83 -2.03 11.64
N LEU A 38 -3.97 -1.05 11.91
CA LEU A 38 -3.46 -0.13 10.88
C LEU A 38 -2.56 -0.84 9.86
N ASP A 39 -1.78 -1.84 10.27
CA ASP A 39 -0.95 -2.66 9.38
C ASP A 39 -1.83 -3.51 8.44
N ILE A 40 -2.90 -4.10 8.96
CA ILE A 40 -3.88 -4.85 8.15
C ILE A 40 -4.57 -3.94 7.13
N LEU A 41 -4.94 -2.71 7.52
CA LEU A 41 -5.50 -1.70 6.62
C LEU A 41 -4.51 -1.30 5.52
N LYS A 42 -3.25 -1.01 5.88
CA LYS A 42 -2.21 -0.68 4.90
C LYS A 42 -1.95 -1.80 3.92
N LYS A 43 -1.93 -3.06 4.41
CA LYS A 43 -1.79 -4.25 3.56
C LYS A 43 -2.93 -4.36 2.55
N ARG A 44 -4.18 -4.17 2.98
CA ARG A 44 -5.35 -4.21 2.09
C ARG A 44 -5.37 -3.07 1.07
N TYR A 45 -5.00 -1.85 1.48
CA TYR A 45 -4.89 -0.70 0.57
C TYR A 45 -3.81 -0.90 -0.50
N ALA A 46 -2.62 -1.37 -0.08
CA ALA A 46 -1.53 -1.63 -1.00
C ALA A 46 -1.77 -2.87 -1.89
N LYS A 47 -2.62 -3.80 -1.46
CA LYS A 47 -3.18 -4.87 -2.32
C LYS A 47 -4.28 -4.37 -3.27
N GLY A 48 -4.80 -3.15 -3.08
CA GLY A 48 -5.91 -2.60 -3.86
C GLY A 48 -7.29 -3.16 -3.48
N GLU A 49 -7.41 -3.86 -2.34
CA GLU A 49 -8.67 -4.45 -1.85
C GLU A 49 -9.62 -3.39 -1.27
N ILE A 50 -9.08 -2.22 -0.93
CA ILE A 50 -9.84 -1.06 -0.44
C ILE A 50 -9.36 0.19 -1.18
N SER A 51 -10.29 1.12 -1.43
CA SER A 51 -9.95 2.41 -2.02
C SER A 51 -9.20 3.28 -1.02
N LYS A 52 -8.52 4.32 -1.53
CA LYS A 52 -7.84 5.33 -0.69
C LYS A 52 -8.81 6.00 0.27
N GLU A 53 -10.06 6.19 -0.16
CA GLU A 53 -11.11 6.81 0.63
C GLU A 53 -11.53 5.93 1.82
N ASP A 54 -11.71 4.62 1.59
CA ASP A 54 -12.01 3.64 2.64
C ASP A 54 -10.84 3.51 3.63
N PHE A 55 -9.59 3.50 3.14
CA PHE A 55 -8.41 3.45 4.00
C PHE A 55 -8.32 4.66 4.94
N GLU A 56 -8.55 5.87 4.43
CA GLU A 56 -8.48 7.09 5.25
C GLU A 56 -9.63 7.17 6.26
N ARG A 57 -10.85 6.74 5.91
CA ARG A 57 -11.99 6.67 6.84
C ARG A 57 -11.68 5.77 8.03
N MET A 58 -11.31 4.51 7.76
CA MET A 58 -11.02 3.52 8.81
C MET A 58 -9.79 3.87 9.65
N LYS A 59 -8.78 4.50 9.04
CA LYS A 59 -7.60 5.01 9.77
C LYS A 59 -7.95 6.14 10.74
N LYS A 60 -8.95 6.96 10.42
CA LYS A 60 -9.44 8.04 11.29
C LYS A 60 -10.21 7.45 12.47
N GLU A 61 -11.11 6.50 12.20
CA GLU A 61 -11.88 5.78 13.22
C GLU A 61 -10.98 5.08 14.24
N LEU A 62 -9.94 4.36 13.79
CA LEU A 62 -8.99 3.67 14.67
C LEU A 62 -8.06 4.58 15.48
N ARG A 63 -8.07 5.91 15.25
CA ARG A 63 -7.25 6.88 15.97
C ARG A 63 -8.07 7.71 16.97
N GLU A 64 -9.39 7.72 16.83
CA GLU A 64 -10.31 8.49 17.69
C GLU A 64 -10.79 7.69 18.93
N ASP A 65 -10.41 6.40 19.04
CA ASP A 65 -10.47 5.54 20.24
C ASP A 65 -9.09 5.44 20.91
#